data_AF-A0A9C6SVN8-F1
#
_entry.id   AF-A0A9C6SVN8-F1
#
_cell.length_a   1.000
_cell.length_b   1.000
_cell.length_c   1.000
_cell.angle_alpha   90.00
_cell.angle_beta   90.00
_cell.angle_gamma   90.00
#
_symmetry.space_group_name_H-M   'P 1'
#
loop_
_entity.id
_entity.type
_entity.pdbx_description
1 polymer ?
#
loop_
_entity_poly.entity_id
_entity_poly.type
_entity_poly.pdbx_seq_one_letter_code
_entity_poly.pdbx_strand_id
1 'polypeptide(L)'
;MGHRFKRGEQSQLKEGDFVFAKVRGYRPWPARIMYKDNRSTYHVFFYGTSNTARVGIYQLYEYEKHKARLGDVKRRTSSAFKSGMLHIENSQHQRKLDHGYLKAKSEYMAARKRQRQQEESNSENTSSALDKIEVPFVHITGDTDSE
;
A
#
# COMPACT_ATOMS: atom_id res chain seq x y z
N MET A 1 6.61 -1.13 28.15
CA MET A 1 7.49 -0.41 27.20
C MET A 1 7.46 -1.10 25.84
N GLY A 2 6.84 -0.49 24.83
CA GLY A 2 6.79 -1.06 23.49
C GLY A 2 8.18 -1.05 22.86
N HIS A 3 8.69 -2.23 22.47
CA HIS A 3 9.93 -2.34 21.72
C HIS A 3 9.73 -1.66 20.36
N ARG A 4 10.19 -0.41 20.25
CA ARG A 4 10.29 0.30 18.97
C ARG A 4 11.39 -0.36 18.17
N PHE A 5 11.03 -1.10 17.12
CA PHE A 5 11.99 -1.56 16.12
C PHE A 5 12.69 -0.34 15.51
N LYS A 6 14.03 -0.39 15.40
CA LYS A 6 14.85 0.74 14.95
C LYS A 6 14.39 1.18 13.54
N ARG A 7 14.09 2.47 13.42
CA ARG A 7 13.59 3.15 12.20
C ARG A 7 14.54 3.12 10.99
N GLY A 8 15.76 2.60 11.14
CA GLY A 8 16.84 2.73 10.15
C GLY A 8 16.94 1.60 9.13
N GLU A 9 16.32 0.44 9.36
CA GLU A 9 16.56 -0.74 8.51
C GLU A 9 15.51 -0.92 7.40
N GLN A 10 14.37 -0.24 7.51
CA GLN A 10 13.19 -0.51 6.66
C GLN A 10 13.08 0.46 5.46
N SER A 11 14.01 1.41 5.32
CA SER A 11 13.99 2.48 4.31
C SER A 11 14.33 2.04 2.89
N GLN A 12 14.89 0.84 2.70
CA GLN A 12 15.40 0.37 1.40
C GLN A 12 14.53 -0.70 0.73
N LEU A 13 13.34 -0.99 1.27
CA LEU A 13 12.44 -1.99 0.69
C LEU A 13 11.90 -1.55 -0.68
N LYS A 14 11.99 -2.46 -1.67
CA LYS A 14 11.52 -2.27 -3.05
C LYS A 14 10.47 -3.32 -3.44
N GLU A 15 9.89 -3.12 -4.62
CA GLU A 15 8.93 -4.06 -5.18
C GLU A 15 9.53 -5.45 -5.37
N GLY A 16 8.75 -6.48 -5.05
CA GLY A 16 9.15 -7.87 -5.15
C GLY A 16 10.02 -8.37 -4.00
N ASP A 17 10.43 -7.51 -3.06
CA ASP A 17 11.16 -7.94 -1.86
C ASP A 17 10.27 -8.79 -0.94
N PHE A 18 10.92 -9.76 -0.30
CA PHE A 18 10.31 -10.69 0.64
C PHE A 18 10.44 -10.14 2.06
N VAL A 19 9.32 -10.11 2.78
CA VAL A 19 9.22 -9.47 4.09
C VAL A 19 8.30 -10.24 5.04
N PHE A 20 8.46 -10.03 6.34
CA PHE A 20 7.39 -10.24 7.31
C PHE A 20 6.64 -8.93 7.49
N ALA A 21 5.32 -8.95 7.29
CA ALA A 21 4.46 -7.81 7.54
C ALA A 21 3.70 -7.97 8.87
N LYS A 22 3.71 -6.93 9.70
CA LYS A 22 3.01 -6.90 11.00
C LYS A 22 1.79 -5.97 10.95
N VAL A 23 0.61 -6.55 10.85
CA VAL A 23 -0.66 -5.81 10.97
C VAL A 23 -1.24 -5.88 12.39
N ARG A 24 -2.17 -4.98 12.73
CA ARG A 24 -2.80 -4.91 14.05
C ARG A 24 -3.63 -6.18 14.30
N GLY A 25 -3.51 -6.77 15.49
CA GLY A 25 -4.26 -7.98 15.89
C GLY A 25 -3.68 -9.32 15.41
N TYR A 26 -2.70 -9.32 14.50
CA TYR A 26 -2.10 -10.56 13.96
C TYR A 26 -0.62 -10.68 14.30
N ARG A 27 -0.08 -11.89 14.30
CA ARG A 27 1.37 -12.13 14.35
C ARG A 27 2.05 -11.59 13.07
N PRO A 28 3.37 -11.28 13.07
CA PRO A 28 4.11 -11.02 11.83
C PRO A 28 3.89 -12.18 10.84
N TRP A 29 3.67 -11.87 9.57
CA TRP A 29 3.24 -12.86 8.57
C TRP A 29 4.10 -12.79 7.30
N PRO A 30 4.47 -13.94 6.69
CA PRO A 30 5.28 -13.96 5.46
C PRO A 30 4.54 -13.30 4.29
N ALA A 31 5.21 -12.33 3.66
CA ALA A 31 4.61 -11.48 2.64
C ALA A 31 5.62 -11.06 1.56
N ARG A 32 5.11 -10.52 0.47
CA ARG A 32 5.90 -9.95 -0.63
C ARG A 32 5.40 -8.56 -0.97
N ILE A 33 6.32 -7.63 -1.19
CA ILE A 33 5.97 -6.25 -1.59
C ILE A 33 5.49 -6.26 -3.03
N MET A 34 4.30 -5.73 -3.28
CA MET A 34 3.73 -5.62 -4.62
C MET A 34 4.17 -4.31 -5.28
N TYR A 35 4.03 -3.18 -4.59
CA TYR A 35 4.43 -1.85 -5.04
C TYR A 35 4.55 -0.89 -3.85
N LYS A 36 5.26 0.21 -4.10
CA LYS A 36 5.35 1.33 -3.15
C LYS A 36 4.18 2.28 -3.39
N ASP A 37 3.43 2.58 -2.34
CA ASP A 37 2.25 3.45 -2.42
C ASP A 37 2.64 4.91 -2.20
N ASN A 38 3.28 5.18 -1.06
CA ASN A 38 3.80 6.48 -0.68
C ASN A 38 5.23 6.35 -0.13
N ARG A 39 5.82 7.46 0.35
CA ARG A 39 7.15 7.45 0.98
C ARG A 39 7.25 6.52 2.19
N SER A 40 6.14 6.24 2.88
CA SER A 40 6.11 5.50 4.14
C SER A 40 5.16 4.30 4.13
N THR A 41 4.49 4.00 3.02
CA THR A 41 3.53 2.89 2.92
C THR A 41 3.79 2.05 1.68
N TYR A 42 3.59 0.75 1.84
CA TYR A 42 3.70 -0.25 0.80
C TYR A 42 2.42 -1.07 0.75
N HIS A 43 2.14 -1.66 -0.40
CA HIS A 43 1.20 -2.76 -0.44
C HIS A 43 1.91 -4.08 -0.56
N VAL A 44 1.39 -5.03 0.20
CA VAL A 44 1.98 -6.34 0.36
C VAL A 44 0.94 -7.43 0.11
N PHE A 45 1.42 -8.54 -0.41
CA PHE A 45 0.68 -9.78 -0.60
C PHE A 45 1.10 -10.77 0.50
N PHE A 46 0.13 -11.33 1.23
CA PHE A 46 0.37 -12.28 2.30
C PHE A 46 0.29 -13.72 1.79
N TYR A 47 1.39 -14.47 1.94
CA TYR A 47 1.42 -15.88 1.56
C TYR A 47 0.52 -16.74 2.45
N GLY A 48 0.01 -17.84 1.92
CA GLY A 48 -0.88 -18.78 2.62
C GLY A 48 -2.34 -18.32 2.73
N THR A 49 -2.61 -17.01 2.73
CA THR A 49 -3.99 -16.47 2.71
C THR A 49 -4.35 -15.76 1.41
N SER A 50 -3.36 -15.41 0.59
CA SER A 50 -3.52 -14.64 -0.64
C SER A 50 -4.20 -13.27 -0.44
N ASN A 51 -4.23 -12.78 0.80
CA ASN A 51 -4.75 -11.46 1.12
C ASN A 51 -3.74 -10.38 0.74
N THR A 52 -4.24 -9.16 0.55
CA THR A 52 -3.40 -7.97 0.34
C THR A 52 -3.73 -6.91 1.39
N ALA A 53 -2.76 -6.07 1.75
CA ALA A 53 -3.02 -4.91 2.61
C ALA A 53 -2.01 -3.78 2.36
N ARG A 54 -2.40 -2.59 2.79
CA ARG A 54 -1.50 -1.44 2.90
C ARG A 54 -0.82 -1.46 4.26
N VAL A 55 0.51 -1.47 4.27
CA VAL A 55 1.32 -1.63 5.48
C VAL A 55 2.36 -0.52 5.55
N GLY A 56 2.54 0.04 6.75
CA GLY A 56 3.52 1.09 6.99
C GLY A 56 4.94 0.53 6.94
N ILE A 57 5.90 1.37 6.56
CA ILE A 57 7.31 0.98 6.44
C ILE A 57 7.88 0.42 7.73
N TYR A 58 7.41 0.85 8.91
CA TYR A 58 7.85 0.37 10.24
C TYR A 58 7.27 -0.99 10.65
N GLN A 59 6.40 -1.54 9.82
CA GLN A 59 5.73 -2.82 10.05
C GLN A 59 6.25 -3.91 9.11
N LEU A 60 7.32 -3.64 8.35
CA LEU A 60 7.83 -4.51 7.27
C LEU A 60 9.27 -4.94 7.55
N TYR A 61 9.45 -6.17 7.97
CA TYR A 61 10.76 -6.70 8.33
C TYR A 61 11.32 -7.54 7.19
N GLU A 62 12.58 -7.32 6.79
CA GLU A 62 13.23 -8.13 5.76
C GLU A 62 13.20 -9.61 6.13
N TYR A 63 12.73 -10.45 5.19
CA TYR A 63 12.44 -11.86 5.44
C TYR A 63 13.69 -12.62 5.92
N GLU A 64 14.78 -12.58 5.17
CA GLU A 64 16.03 -13.31 5.45
C GLU A 64 16.55 -13.03 6.86
N LYS A 65 16.68 -11.74 7.21
CA LYS A 65 17.23 -11.32 8.50
C LYS A 65 16.36 -11.73 9.68
N HIS A 66 15.05 -11.79 9.48
CA HIS A 66 14.08 -11.98 10.55
C HIS A 66 13.48 -13.39 10.60
N LYS A 67 13.78 -14.26 9.61
CA LYS A 67 13.24 -15.61 9.48
C LYS A 67 13.47 -16.46 10.74
N ALA A 68 14.66 -16.42 11.32
CA ALA A 68 14.98 -17.20 12.53
C ALA A 68 14.09 -16.84 13.74
N ARG A 69 13.68 -15.57 13.86
CA ARG A 69 12.87 -15.08 15.00
C ARG A 69 11.37 -15.06 14.71
N LEU A 70 10.98 -14.61 13.51
CA LEU A 70 9.59 -14.36 13.14
C LEU A 70 8.97 -15.54 12.37
N GLY A 71 9.80 -16.37 11.75
CA GLY A 71 9.38 -17.58 11.03
C GLY A 71 9.26 -18.82 11.90
N ASP A 72 9.46 -18.72 13.22
CA ASP A 72 9.42 -19.88 14.12
C ASP A 72 8.02 -20.53 14.15
N VAL A 73 7.94 -21.77 13.66
CA VAL A 73 6.69 -22.53 13.44
C VAL A 73 6.34 -23.41 14.64
N LYS A 74 6.47 -22.89 15.86
CA LYS A 74 6.07 -23.64 17.08
C LYS A 74 4.61 -24.10 17.05
N ARG A 75 4.28 -25.07 17.91
CA ARG A 75 3.03 -25.89 17.92
C ARG A 75 1.67 -25.14 17.86
N ARG A 76 1.61 -23.81 18.05
CA ARG A 76 0.39 -22.98 17.95
C ARG A 76 0.30 -22.12 16.69
N THR A 77 1.10 -22.44 15.68
CA THR A 77 1.11 -21.73 14.41
C THR A 77 0.05 -22.30 13.48
N SER A 78 -0.80 -21.43 12.93
CA SER A 78 -1.90 -21.78 12.02
C SER A 78 -1.38 -22.54 10.79
N SER A 79 -2.14 -23.51 10.29
CA SER A 79 -1.82 -24.22 9.04
C SER A 79 -1.55 -23.25 7.88
N ALA A 80 -2.33 -22.16 7.79
CA ALA A 80 -2.14 -21.12 6.78
C ALA A 80 -0.79 -20.41 6.92
N PHE A 81 -0.26 -20.25 8.14
CA PHE A 81 1.07 -19.68 8.34
C PHE A 81 2.16 -20.64 7.89
N LYS A 82 2.01 -21.95 8.20
CA LYS A 82 2.95 -22.99 7.74
C LYS A 82 3.02 -23.03 6.22
N SER A 83 1.85 -23.06 5.57
CA SER A 83 1.72 -22.98 4.11
C SER A 83 2.31 -21.67 3.58
N GLY A 84 2.05 -20.54 4.24
CA GLY A 84 2.62 -19.25 3.86
C GLY A 84 4.14 -19.22 3.91
N MET A 85 4.74 -19.82 4.94
CA MET A 85 6.19 -19.98 5.05
C MET A 85 6.75 -20.86 3.92
N LEU A 86 6.11 -21.98 3.60
CA LEU A 86 6.55 -22.82 2.48
C LEU A 86 6.43 -22.09 1.13
N HIS A 87 5.33 -21.35 0.93
CA HIS A 87 5.11 -20.59 -0.30
C HIS A 87 6.15 -19.50 -0.51
N ILE A 88 6.53 -18.75 0.52
CA ILE A 88 7.54 -17.70 0.37
C ILE A 88 8.91 -18.28 0.03
N GLU A 89 9.31 -19.40 0.66
CA GLU A 89 10.55 -20.11 0.34
C GLU A 89 10.58 -20.58 -1.12
N ASN A 90 9.51 -21.21 -1.60
CA ASN A 90 9.41 -21.62 -3.00
C ASN A 90 9.46 -20.41 -3.94
N SER A 91 8.80 -19.32 -3.56
CA SER A 91 8.77 -18.08 -4.34
C SER A 91 10.13 -17.38 -4.38
N GLN A 92 10.97 -17.52 -3.36
CA GLN A 92 12.34 -17.01 -3.38
C GLN A 92 13.19 -17.68 -4.46
N HIS A 93 13.01 -18.98 -4.65
CA HIS A 93 13.67 -19.77 -5.70
C HIS A 93 13.05 -19.54 -7.09
N GLN A 94 11.72 -19.36 -7.16
CA GLN A 94 10.97 -19.29 -8.42
C GLN A 94 10.08 -18.04 -8.54
N ARG A 95 10.68 -16.85 -8.44
CA ARG A 95 9.95 -15.56 -8.37
C ARG A 95 8.96 -15.31 -9.51
N LYS A 96 9.24 -15.83 -10.71
CA LYS A 96 8.44 -15.66 -11.93
C LYS A 96 7.26 -16.63 -12.01
N LEU A 97 7.27 -17.70 -11.22
CA LEU A 97 6.23 -18.74 -11.21
C LEU A 97 5.24 -18.55 -10.06
N ASP A 98 5.31 -17.43 -9.34
CA ASP A 98 4.38 -17.11 -8.25
C ASP A 98 3.07 -16.54 -8.80
N HIS A 99 2.20 -17.44 -9.29
CA HIS A 99 0.94 -17.10 -9.97
C HIS A 99 -0.02 -16.32 -9.05
N GLY A 100 -0.04 -16.66 -7.76
CA GLY A 100 -0.88 -15.98 -6.77
C GLY A 100 -0.49 -14.51 -6.61
N TYR A 101 0.81 -14.25 -6.42
CA TYR A 101 1.33 -12.89 -6.36
C TYR A 101 1.11 -12.11 -7.67
N LEU A 102 1.39 -12.73 -8.82
CA LEU A 102 1.25 -12.08 -10.13
C LEU A 102 -0.20 -11.68 -10.42
N LYS A 103 -1.16 -12.56 -10.11
CA LYS A 103 -2.60 -12.29 -10.22
C LYS A 103 -3.03 -11.15 -9.30
N ALA A 104 -2.66 -11.21 -8.02
CA ALA A 104 -3.00 -10.14 -7.08
C ALA A 104 -2.39 -8.78 -7.51
N LYS A 105 -1.16 -8.78 -8.05
CA LYS A 105 -0.50 -7.58 -8.57
C LYS A 105 -1.20 -7.03 -9.79
N SER A 106 -1.58 -7.86 -10.76
CA SER A 106 -2.28 -7.38 -11.97
C SER A 106 -3.67 -6.82 -11.64
N GLU A 107 -4.43 -7.49 -10.77
CA GLU A 107 -5.75 -7.04 -10.31
C GLU A 107 -5.69 -5.69 -9.62
N TYR A 108 -4.73 -5.51 -8.71
CA TYR A 108 -4.54 -4.23 -8.05
C TYR A 108 -4.19 -3.12 -9.04
N MET A 109 -3.23 -3.36 -9.95
CA MET A 109 -2.81 -2.36 -10.94
C MET A 109 -3.96 -1.95 -11.87
N ALA A 110 -4.79 -2.91 -12.28
CA ALA A 110 -6.00 -2.63 -13.06
C ALA A 110 -7.00 -1.77 -12.28
N ALA A 111 -7.24 -2.09 -11.00
CA ALA A 111 -8.13 -1.30 -10.15
C ALA A 111 -7.64 0.15 -9.97
N ARG A 112 -6.33 0.34 -9.72
CA ARG A 112 -5.73 1.67 -9.57
C ARG A 112 -5.80 2.50 -10.86
N LYS A 113 -5.65 1.87 -12.03
CA LYS A 113 -5.77 2.54 -13.32
C LYS A 113 -7.19 3.06 -13.55
N ARG A 114 -8.21 2.26 -13.19
CA ARG A 114 -9.63 2.66 -13.31
C ARG A 114 -9.97 3.86 -12.43
N GLN A 115 -9.44 3.89 -11.20
CA GLN A 115 -9.68 5.01 -10.27
C GLN A 115 -9.17 6.34 -10.83
N ARG A 116 -7.95 6.38 -11.37
CA ARG A 116 -7.39 7.62 -11.97
C ARG A 116 -8.21 8.13 -13.16
N GLN A 117 -8.64 7.23 -14.04
CA GLN A 117 -9.45 7.60 -15.20
C GLN A 117 -10.80 8.20 -14.78
N GLN A 118 -11.40 7.69 -13.70
CA GLN A 118 -12.63 8.24 -13.15
C GLN A 118 -12.39 9.63 -12.53
N GLU A 119 -11.31 9.83 -11.76
CA GLU A 119 -10.94 11.12 -11.19
C GLU A 119 -10.67 12.19 -12.27
N GLU A 120 -9.96 11.84 -13.34
CA GLU A 120 -9.69 12.73 -14.48
C GLU A 120 -11.00 13.14 -15.19
N SER A 121 -11.89 12.18 -15.46
CA SER A 121 -13.20 12.46 -16.08
C SER A 121 -14.14 13.31 -15.20
N ASN A 122 -14.02 13.20 -13.87
CA ASN A 122 -14.83 13.99 -12.94
C ASN A 122 -14.31 15.43 -12.79
N SER A 123 -13.00 15.65 -12.96
CA SER A 123 -12.40 16.99 -12.95
C SER A 123 -12.84 17.82 -14.16
N GLU A 124 -12.92 17.22 -15.35
CA GLU A 124 -13.36 17.90 -16.60
C GLU A 124 -14.84 18.34 -16.57
N ASN A 125 -15.68 17.68 -15.77
CA ASN A 125 -17.09 18.08 -15.60
C ASN A 125 -17.30 19.23 -14.60
N THR A 126 -16.31 19.57 -13.77
CA THR A 126 -16.44 20.67 -12.79
C THR A 126 -15.96 22.02 -13.32
N SER A 127 -15.06 22.03 -14.32
CA SER A 127 -14.60 23.27 -14.97
C SER A 127 -15.64 23.85 -15.94
N SER A 128 -16.54 23.03 -16.50
CA SER A 128 -17.62 23.52 -17.38
C SER A 128 -18.84 24.10 -16.64
N ALA A 129 -18.93 23.90 -15.31
CA ALA A 129 -20.01 24.42 -14.47
C ALA A 129 -19.70 25.79 -13.82
N LEU A 130 -18.43 26.21 -13.78
CA LEU A 130 -18.00 27.47 -13.14
C LEU A 130 -17.91 28.67 -14.10
N ASP A 131 -18.00 28.47 -15.42
CA ASP A 131 -17.93 29.54 -16.43
C ASP A 131 -19.30 30.15 -16.80
N LYS A 132 -20.38 29.85 -16.05
CA LYS A 132 -21.74 30.36 -16.35
C LYS A 132 -22.39 31.20 -15.24
N ILE A 133 -21.69 31.48 -14.14
CA ILE A 133 -22.18 32.45 -13.17
C ILE A 133 -21.65 33.82 -13.59
N GLU A 134 -22.32 34.40 -14.57
CA GLU A 134 -22.17 35.80 -14.94
C GLU A 134 -22.65 36.64 -13.76
N VAL A 135 -21.73 36.98 -12.86
CA VAL A 135 -22.00 37.95 -11.79
C VAL A 135 -22.15 39.33 -12.43
N PRO A 136 -23.29 40.02 -12.30
CA PRO A 136 -23.42 41.36 -12.87
C PRO A 136 -22.44 42.30 -12.17
N PHE A 137 -21.56 42.92 -12.95
CA PHE A 137 -20.58 43.88 -12.48
C PHE A 137 -21.29 45.11 -11.93
N VAL A 138 -21.37 45.23 -10.61
CA VAL A 138 -21.84 46.46 -9.96
C VAL A 138 -20.65 47.42 -9.90
N HIS A 139 -20.62 48.40 -10.82
CA HIS A 139 -19.73 49.56 -10.73
C HIS A 139 -20.11 50.36 -9.47
N ILE A 140 -19.27 50.32 -8.44
CA ILE A 140 -19.36 51.24 -7.31
C ILE A 140 -18.61 52.52 -7.72
N THR A 141 -19.32 53.49 -8.28
CA THR A 141 -18.85 54.88 -8.33
C THR A 141 -19.30 55.55 -7.04
N GLY A 142 -18.42 55.56 -6.04
CA GLY A 142 -18.59 56.34 -4.82
C GLY A 142 -17.91 57.70 -4.98
N ASP A 143 -18.57 58.60 -5.72
CA ASP A 143 -18.32 60.03 -5.64
C ASP A 143 -19.32 60.60 -4.62
N THR A 144 -18.84 61.21 -3.54
CA THR A 144 -19.45 62.37 -2.86
C THR A 144 -18.52 62.79 -1.73
N ASP A 145 -17.64 63.72 -2.10
CA ASP A 145 -17.04 64.73 -1.23
C ASP A 145 -18.15 65.68 -0.71
N SER A 146 -18.13 66.02 0.59
CA SER A 146 -18.64 67.30 1.10
C SER A 146 -18.22 67.52 2.56
N GLU A 147 -17.84 68.77 2.80
CA GLU A 147 -17.23 69.47 3.95
C GLU A 147 -17.82 69.21 5.36
#